data_AF-A0A0C7MZI5-F1
#
_entry.id   AF-A0A0C7MZI5-F1
#
_cell.length_a   1.000
_cell.length_b   1.000
_cell.length_c   1.000
_cell.angle_alpha   90.00
_cell.angle_beta   90.00
_cell.angle_gamma   90.00
#
_symmetry.space_group_name_H-M   'P 1'
#
loop_
_entity.id
_entity.type
_entity.pdbx_description
1 polymer ?
#
loop_
_entity_poly.entity_id
_entity_poly.type
_entity_poly.pdbx_seq_one_letter_code
_entity_poly.pdbx_strand_id
1 'polypeptide(L)'
;MSSNVRTSSAIVHLTSLSTSLWGAYRATKVVLPIRLREAGHRQFLTNIALAATILTNVVTLVSYVRANNRSLGHTSRQVALPLALVLETVVALVYWPLRLFFLPLIMHNVKDGSRVPLPVPVDCAIHLLPVLYLALDYLALEPAPFQMSTKTAWFVVTALGLGYNQYLKVLIDRDAGAVFPYPFLEVREPYRSVIFVAVTSIAWIWFVVYKKIHRGARGQVKIGKIN
;
A
#
# COMPACT_ATOMS: atom_id res chain seq x y z
N MET A 1 25.20 2.50 -4.71
CA MET A 1 24.36 3.71 -4.83
C MET A 1 25.21 4.90 -4.40
N SER A 2 25.26 5.99 -5.18
CA SER A 2 26.04 7.18 -4.79
C SER A 2 25.48 7.80 -3.50
N SER A 3 26.30 8.53 -2.76
CA SER A 3 25.89 9.22 -1.52
C SER A 3 24.68 10.13 -1.75
N ASN A 4 24.71 10.93 -2.83
CA ASN A 4 23.62 11.86 -3.16
C ASN A 4 22.27 11.16 -3.34
N VAL A 5 22.23 10.04 -4.07
CA VAL A 5 20.98 9.28 -4.29
C VAL A 5 20.47 8.67 -2.99
N ARG A 6 21.38 8.21 -2.10
CA ARG A 6 20.99 7.71 -0.77
C ARG A 6 20.37 8.80 0.09
N THR A 7 20.93 10.00 0.06
CA THR A 7 20.40 11.17 0.78
C THR A 7 19.04 11.61 0.22
N SER A 8 18.90 11.72 -1.11
CA SER A 8 17.60 12.04 -1.73
C SER A 8 16.52 11.03 -1.35
N SER A 9 16.85 9.73 -1.37
CA SER A 9 15.93 8.67 -0.96
C SER A 9 15.55 8.80 0.53
N ALA A 10 16.53 9.07 1.41
CA ALA A 10 16.24 9.28 2.82
C ALA A 10 15.31 10.47 3.05
N ILE A 11 15.44 11.56 2.29
CA ILE A 11 14.54 12.72 2.36
C ILE A 11 13.12 12.30 1.95
N VAL A 12 12.96 11.59 0.83
CA VAL A 12 11.64 11.10 0.37
C VAL A 12 10.98 10.23 1.44
N HIS A 13 11.72 9.28 2.03
CA HIS A 13 11.19 8.40 3.08
C HIS A 13 10.91 9.15 4.39
N LEU A 14 11.65 10.19 4.74
CA LEU A 14 11.38 11.03 5.91
C LEU A 14 10.10 11.86 5.72
N THR A 15 9.92 12.44 4.54
CA THR A 15 8.68 13.15 4.19
C THR A 15 7.49 12.20 4.15
N SER A 16 7.65 11.03 3.53
CA SER A 16 6.63 9.97 3.50
C SER A 16 6.26 9.52 4.92
N LEU A 17 7.24 9.31 5.81
CA LEU A 17 7.01 8.92 7.19
C LEU A 17 6.23 9.98 7.95
N SER A 18 6.65 11.23 7.86
CA SER A 18 6.01 12.36 8.56
C SER A 18 4.55 12.53 8.13
N THR A 19 4.30 12.52 6.82
CA THR A 19 2.95 12.65 6.26
C THR A 19 2.07 11.44 6.58
N SER A 20 2.61 10.22 6.48
CA SER A 20 1.91 8.99 6.82
C SER A 20 1.53 8.91 8.30
N LEU A 21 2.45 9.28 9.21
CA LEU A 21 2.19 9.29 10.66
C LEU A 21 1.15 10.35 11.04
N TRP A 22 1.26 11.56 10.46
CA TRP A 22 0.25 12.59 10.65
C TRP A 22 -1.12 12.13 10.15
N GLY A 23 -1.19 11.58 8.93
CA GLY A 23 -2.41 11.06 8.35
C GLY A 23 -3.02 9.93 9.18
N ALA A 24 -2.21 8.96 9.61
CA ALA A 24 -2.62 7.86 10.48
C ALA A 24 -3.18 8.36 11.81
N TYR A 25 -2.48 9.30 12.47
CA TYR A 25 -2.95 9.91 13.71
C TYR A 25 -4.33 10.54 13.51
N ARG A 26 -4.52 11.32 12.44
CA ARG A 26 -5.82 11.96 12.15
C ARG A 26 -6.90 10.94 11.81
N ALA A 27 -6.57 9.88 11.07
CA ALA A 27 -7.52 8.83 10.70
C ALA A 27 -8.00 8.02 11.90
N THR A 28 -7.13 7.72 12.87
CA THR A 28 -7.53 6.99 14.10
C THR A 28 -8.50 7.76 14.99
N LYS A 29 -8.59 9.08 14.85
CA LYS A 29 -9.57 9.92 15.56
C LYS A 29 -10.96 9.86 14.94
N VAL A 30 -11.12 9.25 13.77
CA VAL A 30 -12.44 9.03 13.18
C VAL A 30 -13.19 7.96 13.95
N VAL A 31 -14.42 8.29 14.33
CA VAL A 31 -15.35 7.35 14.97
C VAL A 31 -15.93 6.45 13.89
N LEU A 32 -15.70 5.13 14.04
CA LEU A 32 -16.25 4.15 13.12
C LEU A 32 -17.76 3.94 13.35
N PRO A 33 -18.53 3.65 12.28
CA PRO A 33 -19.91 3.20 12.36
C PRO A 33 -20.04 2.00 13.31
N ILE A 34 -21.21 1.87 13.95
CA ILE A 34 -21.44 0.84 14.98
C ILE A 34 -21.06 -0.57 14.51
N ARG A 35 -21.40 -0.91 13.26
CA ARG A 35 -21.14 -2.23 12.66
C ARG A 35 -19.67 -2.51 12.32
N LEU A 36 -18.81 -1.48 12.39
CA LEU A 36 -17.37 -1.57 12.13
C LEU A 36 -16.53 -1.35 13.39
N ARG A 37 -17.15 -0.87 14.48
CA ARG A 37 -16.44 -0.38 15.66
C ARG A 37 -15.64 -1.46 16.38
N GLU A 38 -16.19 -2.66 16.49
CA GLU A 38 -15.59 -3.78 17.22
C GLU A 38 -14.28 -4.25 16.58
N ALA A 39 -14.29 -4.53 15.28
CA ALA A 39 -13.09 -4.90 14.53
C ALA A 39 -12.06 -3.75 14.50
N GLY A 40 -12.53 -2.50 14.63
CA GLY A 40 -11.71 -1.30 14.75
C GLY A 40 -11.00 -0.91 13.46
N HIS A 41 -10.04 0.01 13.53
CA HIS A 41 -9.33 0.52 12.34
C HIS A 41 -8.40 -0.52 11.68
N ARG A 42 -8.07 -1.62 12.35
CA ARG A 42 -7.15 -2.66 11.84
C ARG A 42 -7.74 -3.55 10.74
N GLN A 43 -9.06 -3.53 10.55
CA GLN A 43 -9.73 -4.30 9.50
C GLN A 43 -9.49 -3.75 8.09
N PHE A 44 -9.17 -2.46 7.95
CA PHE A 44 -9.04 -1.82 6.64
C PHE A 44 -7.71 -2.17 5.98
N LEU A 45 -7.76 -2.75 4.77
CA LEU A 45 -6.57 -3.05 3.98
C LEU A 45 -5.71 -1.80 3.75
N THR A 46 -6.35 -0.64 3.61
CA THR A 46 -5.66 0.64 3.48
C THR A 46 -4.76 0.96 4.67
N ASN A 47 -5.19 0.63 5.89
CA ASN A 47 -4.39 0.87 7.10
C ASN A 47 -3.25 -0.16 7.22
N ILE A 48 -3.46 -1.38 6.74
CA ILE A 48 -2.42 -2.42 6.66
C ILE A 48 -1.34 -2.02 5.64
N ALA A 49 -1.74 -1.50 4.47
CA ALA A 49 -0.81 -0.96 3.47
C ALA A 49 0.00 0.21 4.04
N LEU A 50 -0.67 1.17 4.70
CA LEU A 50 -0.01 2.30 5.36
C LEU A 50 0.99 1.84 6.42
N ALA A 51 0.66 0.82 7.22
CA ALA A 51 1.58 0.24 8.18
C ALA A 51 2.83 -0.36 7.51
N ALA A 52 2.66 -1.05 6.37
CA ALA A 52 3.78 -1.54 5.57
C ALA A 52 4.63 -0.40 4.99
N THR A 53 4.01 0.71 4.59
CA THR A 53 4.70 1.93 4.14
C THR A 53 5.51 2.57 5.27
N ILE A 54 4.91 2.74 6.45
CA ILE A 54 5.60 3.26 7.65
C ILE A 54 6.80 2.38 7.99
N LEU A 55 6.63 1.06 8.01
CA LEU A 55 7.72 0.12 8.25
C LEU A 55 8.82 0.24 7.19
N THR A 56 8.44 0.36 5.91
CA THR A 56 9.38 0.56 4.80
C THR A 56 10.18 1.85 4.97
N ASN A 57 9.51 2.95 5.32
CA ASN A 57 10.17 4.23 5.59
C ASN A 57 11.18 4.11 6.75
N VAL A 58 10.79 3.48 7.86
CA VAL A 58 11.67 3.25 9.02
C VAL A 58 12.86 2.39 8.63
N VAL A 59 12.66 1.26 7.96
CA VAL A 59 13.73 0.35 7.54
C VAL A 59 14.70 1.05 6.58
N THR A 60 14.19 1.87 5.65
CA THR A 60 15.04 2.65 4.73
C THR A 60 15.85 3.72 5.47
N LEU A 61 15.25 4.47 6.39
CA LEU A 61 15.96 5.48 7.19
C LEU A 61 17.02 4.84 8.09
N VAL A 62 16.73 3.71 8.71
CA VAL A 62 17.71 2.94 9.50
C VAL A 62 18.84 2.43 8.60
N SER A 63 18.52 1.95 7.39
CA SER A 63 19.53 1.55 6.39
C SER A 63 20.37 2.74 5.89
N TYR A 64 19.83 3.95 5.87
CA TYR A 64 20.60 5.16 5.55
C TYR A 64 21.65 5.44 6.61
N VAL A 65 21.26 5.45 7.89
CA VAL A 65 22.16 5.65 9.04
C VAL A 65 23.18 4.53 9.15
N ARG A 66 22.75 3.27 8.97
CA ARG A 66 23.62 2.07 9.03
C ARG A 66 24.13 1.68 7.64
N ALA A 67 24.79 2.63 6.97
CA ALA A 67 25.23 2.52 5.58
C ALA A 67 25.99 1.23 5.21
N ASN A 68 26.76 0.68 6.16
CA ASN A 68 27.62 -0.49 5.93
C ASN A 68 26.87 -1.83 6.10
N ASN A 69 25.62 -1.82 6.59
CA ASN A 69 24.84 -3.04 6.78
C ASN A 69 24.13 -3.46 5.48
N ARG A 70 24.76 -4.37 4.75
CA ARG A 70 24.22 -4.90 3.47
C ARG A 70 22.86 -5.58 3.62
N SER A 71 22.62 -6.27 4.75
CA SER A 71 21.35 -6.95 5.01
C SER A 71 20.21 -5.95 5.15
N LEU A 72 20.38 -4.88 5.94
CA LEU A 72 19.38 -3.82 6.07
C LEU A 72 19.11 -3.11 4.73
N GLY A 73 20.15 -2.86 3.94
CA GLY A 73 20.00 -2.29 2.60
C GLY A 73 19.20 -3.20 1.67
N HIS A 74 19.49 -4.52 1.70
CA HIS A 74 18.74 -5.49 0.92
C HIS A 74 17.27 -5.58 1.36
N THR A 75 17.01 -5.68 2.67
CA THR A 75 15.64 -5.73 3.20
C THR A 75 14.85 -4.47 2.85
N SER A 76 15.45 -3.29 2.97
CA SER A 76 14.84 -2.02 2.56
C SER A 76 14.42 -2.04 1.09
N ARG A 77 15.34 -2.38 0.17
CA ARG A 77 15.14 -2.18 -1.28
C ARG A 77 14.49 -3.35 -2.01
N GLN A 78 14.69 -4.57 -1.52
CA GLN A 78 14.31 -5.79 -2.24
C GLN A 78 13.18 -6.56 -1.56
N VAL A 79 12.80 -6.17 -0.34
CA VAL A 79 11.69 -6.78 0.40
C VAL A 79 10.63 -5.74 0.76
N ALA A 80 10.99 -4.76 1.60
CA ALA A 80 10.05 -3.79 2.14
C ALA A 80 9.46 -2.86 1.05
N LEU A 81 10.33 -2.22 0.27
CA LEU A 81 9.92 -1.32 -0.82
C LEU A 81 8.97 -1.98 -1.86
N PRO A 82 9.30 -3.13 -2.48
CA PRO A 82 8.38 -3.77 -3.42
C PRO A 82 7.04 -4.16 -2.79
N LEU A 83 7.04 -4.62 -1.54
CA LEU A 83 5.82 -4.98 -0.84
C LEU A 83 4.91 -3.76 -0.61
N ALA A 84 5.45 -2.70 0.01
CA ALA A 84 4.70 -1.49 0.30
C ALA A 84 4.23 -0.80 -0.98
N LEU A 85 5.10 -0.67 -1.99
CA LEU A 85 4.74 0.00 -3.25
C LEU A 85 3.57 -0.71 -3.94
N VAL A 86 3.60 -2.04 -4.02
CA VAL A 86 2.52 -2.80 -4.66
C VAL A 86 1.22 -2.71 -3.86
N LEU A 87 1.27 -2.81 -2.54
CA LEU A 87 0.09 -2.67 -1.68
C LEU A 87 -0.53 -1.28 -1.82
N GLU A 88 0.27 -0.22 -1.74
CA GLU A 88 -0.21 1.16 -1.88
C GLU A 88 -0.74 1.45 -3.29
N THR A 89 -0.17 0.82 -4.31
CA THR A 89 -0.69 0.92 -5.69
C THR A 89 -2.09 0.34 -5.80
N VAL A 90 -2.31 -0.85 -5.22
CA VAL A 90 -3.64 -1.47 -5.19
C VAL A 90 -4.62 -0.60 -4.41
N VAL A 91 -4.19 -0.10 -3.24
CA VAL A 91 -4.99 0.83 -2.44
C VAL A 91 -5.39 2.03 -3.27
N ALA A 92 -4.45 2.72 -3.92
CA ALA A 92 -4.76 3.92 -4.69
C ALA A 92 -5.70 3.62 -5.86
N LEU A 93 -5.48 2.53 -6.59
CA LEU A 93 -6.29 2.16 -7.76
C LEU A 93 -7.69 1.68 -7.42
N VAL A 94 -7.90 1.07 -6.26
CA VAL A 94 -9.23 0.66 -5.82
C VAL A 94 -9.92 1.82 -5.09
N TYR A 95 -9.22 2.47 -4.16
CA TYR A 95 -9.78 3.49 -3.30
C TYR A 95 -10.21 4.74 -4.06
N TRP A 96 -9.33 5.34 -4.88
CA TRP A 96 -9.63 6.64 -5.49
C TRP A 96 -10.80 6.61 -6.47
N PRO A 97 -10.92 5.61 -7.38
CA PRO A 97 -12.11 5.52 -8.21
C PRO A 97 -13.40 5.34 -7.39
N LEU A 98 -13.36 4.53 -6.32
CA LEU A 98 -14.51 4.40 -5.42
C LEU A 98 -14.81 5.71 -4.69
N ARG A 99 -13.78 6.41 -4.20
CA ARG A 99 -13.89 7.69 -3.50
C ARG A 99 -14.49 8.79 -4.37
N LEU A 100 -14.10 8.85 -5.64
CA LEU A 100 -14.51 9.89 -6.59
C LEU A 100 -15.85 9.59 -7.25
N PHE A 101 -16.14 8.33 -7.58
CA PHE A 101 -17.29 7.97 -8.43
C PHE A 101 -18.31 7.04 -7.75
N PHE A 102 -17.91 6.27 -6.73
CA PHE A 102 -18.75 5.22 -6.14
C PHE A 102 -18.68 5.21 -4.60
N LEU A 103 -18.77 6.39 -3.98
CA LEU A 103 -18.61 6.56 -2.53
C LEU A 103 -19.48 5.60 -1.67
N PRO A 104 -20.75 5.30 -2.04
CA PRO A 104 -21.57 4.32 -1.33
C PRO A 104 -20.91 2.94 -1.15
N LEU A 105 -20.05 2.52 -2.08
CA LEU A 105 -19.38 1.21 -2.04
C LEU A 105 -18.24 1.11 -1.01
N ILE A 106 -17.88 2.23 -0.37
CA ILE A 106 -16.85 2.28 0.69
C ILE A 106 -17.37 2.88 2.01
N MET A 107 -18.64 3.31 2.06
CA MET A 107 -19.17 4.11 3.18
C MET A 107 -20.41 3.52 3.90
N HIS A 108 -20.81 2.27 3.64
CA HIS A 108 -21.98 1.61 4.28
C HIS A 108 -23.27 2.43 4.32
N ASN A 109 -23.44 3.42 3.42
CA ASN A 109 -24.57 4.35 3.37
C ASN A 109 -24.96 4.93 4.76
N VAL A 110 -23.96 5.30 5.56
CA VAL A 110 -24.15 5.83 6.91
C VAL A 110 -25.00 7.11 6.88
N LYS A 111 -26.24 7.01 7.39
CA LYS A 111 -27.23 8.11 7.45
C LYS A 111 -27.26 8.85 8.79
N ASP A 112 -26.56 8.35 9.80
CA ASP A 112 -26.64 8.80 11.20
C ASP A 112 -25.80 10.06 11.51
N GLY A 113 -25.32 10.76 10.48
CA GLY A 113 -24.50 11.96 10.66
C GLY A 113 -23.06 11.68 11.11
N SER A 114 -22.65 10.41 11.31
CA SER A 114 -21.23 10.06 11.41
C SER A 114 -20.59 10.21 10.03
N ARG A 115 -20.22 11.46 9.72
CA ARG A 115 -19.55 11.83 8.46
C ARG A 115 -18.28 11.02 8.35
N VAL A 116 -18.18 10.11 7.38
CA VAL A 116 -16.86 9.59 7.03
C VAL A 116 -16.69 9.45 5.54
N PRO A 117 -16.37 10.58 4.91
CA PRO A 117 -15.04 10.60 4.37
C PRO A 117 -14.05 11.27 5.28
N LEU A 118 -12.85 10.72 5.30
CA LEU A 118 -11.71 11.46 5.83
C LEU A 118 -11.64 12.83 5.15
N PRO A 119 -11.27 13.90 5.88
CA PRO A 119 -10.93 15.17 5.25
C PRO A 119 -9.92 14.90 4.14
N VAL A 120 -10.14 15.47 2.95
CA VAL A 120 -9.33 15.19 1.75
C VAL A 120 -7.82 15.23 2.03
N PRO A 121 -7.27 16.18 2.82
CA PRO A 121 -5.84 16.16 3.16
C PRO A 121 -5.39 14.91 3.92
N VAL A 122 -6.21 14.41 4.84
CA VAL A 122 -5.94 13.17 5.59
C VAL A 122 -6.02 11.97 4.66
N ASP A 123 -7.02 11.96 3.79
CA ASP A 123 -7.23 10.93 2.76
C ASP A 123 -6.03 10.84 1.81
N CYS A 124 -5.59 11.98 1.28
CA CYS A 124 -4.38 12.06 0.46
C CYS A 124 -3.14 11.57 1.21
N ALA A 125 -2.98 11.94 2.48
CA ALA A 125 -1.81 11.57 3.27
C ALA A 125 -1.70 10.06 3.53
N ILE A 126 -2.81 9.31 3.54
CA ILE A 126 -2.79 7.87 3.84
C ILE A 126 -3.13 6.98 2.64
N HIS A 127 -3.69 7.50 1.55
CA HIS A 127 -4.11 6.70 0.39
C HIS A 127 -3.54 7.17 -0.96
N LEU A 128 -2.91 8.33 -1.05
CA LEU A 128 -2.31 8.85 -2.30
C LEU A 128 -0.82 9.10 -2.18
N LEU A 129 -0.42 9.93 -1.23
CA LEU A 129 0.97 10.30 -1.03
C LEU A 129 1.89 9.08 -0.77
N PRO A 130 1.48 8.03 -0.01
CA PRO A 130 2.27 6.82 0.15
C PRO A 130 2.73 6.20 -1.17
N VAL A 131 1.82 5.93 -2.11
CA VAL A 131 2.19 5.36 -3.41
C VAL A 131 3.07 6.30 -4.21
N LEU A 132 2.83 7.62 -4.17
CA LEU A 132 3.62 8.59 -4.92
C LEU A 132 5.06 8.68 -4.40
N TYR A 133 5.27 8.69 -3.08
CA TYR A 133 6.60 8.72 -2.49
C TYR A 133 7.37 7.43 -2.77
N LEU A 134 6.74 6.27 -2.60
CA LEU A 134 7.38 4.98 -2.88
C LEU A 134 7.67 4.80 -4.38
N ALA A 135 6.79 5.28 -5.25
CA ALA A 135 7.00 5.24 -6.70
C ALA A 135 8.12 6.20 -7.13
N LEU A 136 8.20 7.39 -6.54
CA LEU A 136 9.29 8.33 -6.78
C LEU A 136 10.64 7.71 -6.37
N ASP A 137 10.71 7.13 -5.17
CA ASP A 137 11.92 6.46 -4.70
C ASP A 137 12.32 5.31 -5.63
N TYR A 138 11.38 4.45 -6.00
CA TYR A 138 11.68 3.31 -6.86
C TYR A 138 12.03 3.68 -8.30
N LEU A 139 11.22 4.53 -8.95
CA LEU A 139 11.37 4.82 -10.37
C LEU A 139 12.51 5.80 -10.65
N ALA A 140 12.71 6.79 -9.78
CA ALA A 140 13.71 7.84 -10.01
C ALA A 140 15.04 7.57 -9.28
N LEU A 141 15.02 6.99 -8.07
CA LEU A 141 16.21 6.92 -7.22
C LEU A 141 16.82 5.52 -7.16
N GLU A 142 16.01 4.46 -7.10
CA GLU A 142 16.51 3.10 -6.93
C GLU A 142 17.36 2.64 -8.13
N PRO A 143 18.64 2.27 -7.92
CA PRO A 143 19.57 1.95 -9.00
C PRO A 143 19.23 0.66 -9.77
N ALA A 144 18.60 -0.31 -9.13
CA ALA A 144 18.36 -1.63 -9.69
C ALA A 144 16.88 -2.00 -9.65
N PRO A 145 16.35 -2.69 -10.68
CA PRO A 145 14.98 -3.18 -10.64
C PRO A 145 14.85 -4.22 -9.52
N PHE A 146 13.60 -4.48 -9.12
CA PHE A 146 13.31 -5.47 -8.08
C PHE A 146 13.91 -6.84 -8.45
N GLN A 147 14.68 -7.39 -7.51
CA GLN A 147 15.33 -8.69 -7.68
C GLN A 147 14.34 -9.84 -7.51
N MET A 148 13.29 -9.66 -6.71
CA MET A 148 12.20 -10.63 -6.53
C MET A 148 11.66 -11.10 -7.90
N SER A 149 11.55 -12.42 -8.08
CA SER A 149 11.04 -13.00 -9.33
C SER A 149 9.53 -12.73 -9.48
N THR A 150 9.02 -12.72 -10.71
CA THR A 150 7.57 -12.52 -10.96
C THR A 150 6.73 -13.66 -10.39
N LYS A 151 7.26 -14.89 -10.36
CA LYS A 151 6.63 -16.06 -9.72
C LYS A 151 6.58 -15.91 -8.20
N THR A 152 7.68 -15.47 -7.58
CA THR A 152 7.73 -15.18 -6.15
C THR A 152 6.75 -14.07 -5.79
N ALA A 153 6.72 -12.99 -6.56
CA ALA A 153 5.79 -11.89 -6.34
C ALA A 153 4.33 -12.36 -6.43
N TRP A 154 3.99 -13.19 -7.42
CA TRP A 154 2.65 -13.79 -7.55
C TRP A 154 2.27 -14.59 -6.29
N PHE A 155 3.17 -15.44 -5.81
CA PHE A 155 2.94 -16.22 -4.59
C PHE A 155 2.74 -15.31 -3.38
N VAL A 156 3.59 -14.30 -3.21
CA VAL A 156 3.52 -13.34 -2.10
C VAL A 156 2.19 -12.58 -2.10
N VAL A 157 1.79 -11.97 -3.23
CA VAL A 157 0.54 -11.19 -3.26
C VAL A 157 -0.70 -12.07 -3.13
N THR A 158 -0.66 -13.29 -3.66
CA THR A 158 -1.74 -14.27 -3.49
C THR A 158 -1.87 -14.69 -2.03
N ALA A 159 -0.73 -15.02 -1.38
CA ALA A 159 -0.71 -15.36 0.04
C ALA A 159 -1.19 -14.21 0.92
N LEU A 160 -0.83 -12.96 0.61
CA LEU A 160 -1.30 -11.78 1.34
C LEU A 160 -2.81 -11.56 1.15
N GLY A 161 -3.34 -11.70 -0.07
CA GLY A 161 -4.77 -11.55 -0.31
C GLY A 161 -5.61 -12.62 0.37
N LEU A 162 -5.18 -13.89 0.29
CA LEU A 162 -5.82 -14.99 1.01
C LEU A 162 -5.69 -14.81 2.53
N GLY A 163 -4.51 -14.40 3.00
CA GLY A 163 -4.25 -14.10 4.40
C GLY A 163 -5.15 -12.98 4.92
N TYR A 164 -5.35 -11.91 4.14
CA TYR A 164 -6.26 -10.83 4.48
C TYR A 164 -7.72 -11.31 4.53
N ASN A 165 -8.16 -12.14 3.56
CA ASN A 165 -9.50 -12.73 3.60
C ASN A 165 -9.74 -13.55 4.88
N GLN A 166 -8.77 -14.38 5.28
CA GLN A 166 -8.87 -15.16 6.52
C GLN A 166 -8.79 -14.27 7.76
N TYR A 167 -7.92 -13.25 7.74
CA TYR A 167 -7.81 -12.26 8.80
C TYR A 167 -9.15 -11.57 9.07
N LEU A 168 -9.88 -11.16 8.03
CA LEU A 168 -11.20 -10.55 8.19
C LEU A 168 -12.22 -11.51 8.82
N LYS A 169 -12.19 -12.80 8.46
CA LYS A 169 -13.11 -13.80 9.05
C LYS A 169 -12.87 -14.03 10.54
N VAL A 170 -11.61 -13.94 10.98
CA VAL A 170 -11.26 -14.06 12.40
C VAL A 170 -11.56 -12.77 13.15
N LEU A 171 -11.36 -11.62 12.49
CA LEU A 171 -11.47 -10.31 13.12
C LEU A 171 -12.92 -9.82 13.27
N ILE A 172 -13.80 -10.16 12.34
CA ILE A 172 -15.14 -9.59 12.23
C ILE A 172 -16.16 -10.57 12.78
N ASP A 173 -16.76 -10.23 13.92
CA ASP A 173 -17.84 -11.00 14.52
C ASP A 173 -19.16 -10.79 13.74
N ARG A 174 -19.37 -11.68 12.78
CA ARG A 174 -20.58 -11.69 11.95
C ARG A 174 -21.84 -12.05 12.74
N ASP A 175 -21.70 -12.84 13.81
CA ASP A 175 -22.82 -13.30 14.62
C ASP A 175 -23.31 -12.17 15.55
N ALA A 176 -22.40 -11.30 15.99
CA ALA A 176 -22.71 -10.04 16.66
C ALA A 176 -23.21 -8.92 15.72
N GLY A 177 -23.35 -9.20 14.41
CA GLY A 177 -23.88 -8.26 13.42
C GLY A 177 -22.85 -7.29 12.83
N ALA A 178 -21.55 -7.54 13.01
CA ALA A 178 -20.50 -6.77 12.35
C ALA A 178 -20.46 -7.04 10.83
N VAL A 179 -19.89 -6.10 10.09
CA VAL A 179 -19.81 -6.15 8.62
C VAL A 179 -18.37 -6.00 8.15
N PHE A 180 -18.07 -6.47 6.94
CA PHE A 180 -16.82 -6.21 6.26
C PHE A 180 -16.57 -4.71 6.13
N PRO A 181 -15.29 -4.28 6.18
CA PRO A 181 -14.94 -2.86 6.07
C PRO A 181 -15.43 -2.20 4.78
N TYR A 182 -15.57 -3.00 3.73
CA TYR A 182 -15.94 -2.53 2.41
C TYR A 182 -17.28 -3.15 2.00
N PRO A 183 -18.34 -2.35 1.78
CA PRO A 183 -19.62 -2.83 1.27
C PRO A 183 -19.53 -3.74 0.04
N PHE A 184 -18.56 -3.50 -0.87
CA PHE A 184 -18.38 -4.39 -2.03
C PHE A 184 -17.91 -5.81 -1.66
N LEU A 185 -17.46 -6.06 -0.43
CA LEU A 185 -17.16 -7.39 0.09
C LEU A 185 -18.38 -8.08 0.74
N GLU A 186 -19.46 -7.34 0.99
CA GLU A 186 -20.75 -7.87 1.48
C GLU A 186 -21.55 -8.54 0.35
N VAL A 187 -20.91 -9.49 -0.33
CA VAL A 187 -21.50 -10.26 -1.41
C VAL A 187 -21.37 -11.76 -1.12
N ARG A 188 -22.33 -12.55 -1.60
CA ARG A 188 -22.28 -14.01 -1.47
C ARG A 188 -21.09 -14.60 -2.24
N GLU A 189 -20.62 -15.76 -1.80
CA GLU A 189 -19.70 -16.54 -2.64
C GLU A 189 -20.39 -17.00 -3.93
N PRO A 190 -19.67 -17.13 -5.06
CA PRO A 190 -18.21 -16.98 -5.22
C PRO A 190 -17.74 -15.54 -5.52
N TYR A 191 -18.65 -14.56 -5.56
CA TYR A 191 -18.32 -13.19 -5.99
C TYR A 191 -17.26 -12.53 -5.11
N ARG A 192 -17.29 -12.79 -3.80
CA ARG A 192 -16.28 -12.28 -2.88
C ARG A 192 -14.91 -12.89 -3.18
N SER A 193 -14.81 -14.21 -3.35
CA SER A 193 -13.56 -14.84 -3.81
C SER A 193 -13.05 -14.26 -5.13
N VAL A 194 -13.94 -13.99 -6.10
CA VAL A 194 -13.57 -13.37 -7.38
C VAL A 194 -12.97 -11.98 -7.16
N ILE A 195 -13.50 -11.16 -6.24
CA ILE A 195 -12.93 -9.85 -5.90
C ILE A 195 -11.49 -10.00 -5.39
N PHE A 196 -11.25 -10.94 -4.47
CA PHE A 196 -9.88 -11.18 -3.96
C PHE A 196 -8.92 -11.64 -5.05
N VAL A 197 -9.36 -12.53 -5.96
CA VAL A 197 -8.56 -12.96 -7.11
C VAL A 197 -8.27 -11.77 -8.03
N ALA A 198 -9.25 -10.92 -8.32
CA ALA A 198 -9.07 -9.75 -9.17
C ALA A 198 -8.06 -8.76 -8.55
N VAL A 199 -8.23 -8.42 -7.28
CA VAL A 199 -7.37 -7.47 -6.56
C VAL A 199 -5.93 -7.98 -6.43
N THR A 200 -5.73 -9.25 -6.09
CA THR A 200 -4.39 -9.86 -6.03
C THR A 200 -3.74 -9.98 -7.41
N SER A 201 -4.53 -10.22 -8.46
CA SER A 201 -4.03 -10.20 -9.84
C SER A 201 -3.58 -8.80 -10.25
N ILE A 202 -4.35 -7.75 -9.89
CA ILE A 202 -3.94 -6.35 -10.10
C ILE A 202 -2.61 -6.07 -9.38
N ALA A 203 -2.47 -6.50 -8.12
CA ALA A 203 -1.23 -6.34 -7.35
C ALA A 203 -0.03 -6.96 -8.09
N TRP A 204 -0.19 -8.20 -8.56
CA TRP A 204 0.85 -8.90 -9.30
C TRP A 204 1.18 -8.22 -10.64
N ILE A 205 0.17 -7.82 -11.41
CA ILE A 205 0.34 -7.09 -12.67
C ILE A 205 1.15 -5.81 -12.43
N TRP A 206 0.83 -5.04 -11.39
CA TRP A 206 1.57 -3.82 -11.08
C TRP A 206 3.01 -4.08 -10.65
N PHE A 207 3.29 -5.15 -9.91
CA PHE A 207 4.67 -5.56 -9.66
C PHE A 207 5.44 -5.80 -10.97
N VAL A 208 4.82 -6.50 -11.93
CA VAL A 208 5.41 -6.77 -13.25
C VAL A 208 5.62 -5.46 -14.03
N VAL A 209 4.63 -4.57 -14.02
CA VAL A 209 4.68 -3.26 -14.67
C VAL A 209 5.82 -2.41 -14.09
N TYR A 210 5.92 -2.29 -12.77
CA TYR A 210 7.01 -1.57 -12.12
C TYR A 210 8.38 -2.11 -12.54
N LYS A 211 8.56 -3.44 -12.50
CA LYS A 211 9.80 -4.09 -12.91
C LYS A 211 10.12 -3.84 -14.40
N LYS A 212 9.10 -3.80 -15.27
CA LYS A 212 9.26 -3.52 -16.70
C LYS A 212 9.61 -2.06 -16.98
N ILE A 213 8.90 -1.11 -16.35
CA ILE A 213 9.15 0.32 -16.48
C ILE A 213 10.58 0.66 -16.03
N HIS A 214 10.99 0.15 -14.87
CA HIS A 214 12.33 0.40 -14.31
C HIS A 214 13.44 -0.12 -15.25
N ARG A 215 13.28 -1.35 -15.76
CA ARG A 215 14.20 -1.93 -16.75
C ARG A 215 14.25 -1.13 -18.05
N GLY A 216 13.10 -0.70 -18.57
CA GLY A 216 12.99 0.08 -19.80
C GLY A 216 13.69 1.44 -19.68
N ALA A 217 13.42 2.18 -18.61
CA ALA A 217 14.01 3.50 -18.35
C ALA A 217 15.55 3.43 -18.27
N ARG A 218 16.11 2.38 -17.65
CA ARG A 218 17.58 2.23 -17.52
C ARG A 218 18.24 1.53 -18.71
N GLY A 219 17.51 0.73 -19.47
CA GLY A 219 17.97 0.18 -20.74
C GLY A 219 18.27 1.29 -21.76
N GLN A 220 17.43 2.32 -21.83
CA GLN A 220 17.62 3.47 -22.71
C GLN A 220 18.81 4.35 -22.29
N VAL A 221 19.04 4.55 -20.99
CA VAL A 221 20.20 5.33 -20.48
C VAL A 221 21.54 4.69 -20.83
N LYS A 222 21.61 3.35 -20.93
CA LYS A 222 22.84 2.67 -21.38
C LYS A 222 23.11 2.88 -22.87
N ILE A 223 22.08 2.96 -23.71
CA ILE A 223 22.21 3.16 -25.17
C ILE A 223 22.60 4.61 -25.48
N GLY A 224 22.00 5.59 -24.80
CA GLY A 224 22.31 7.02 -25.00
C GLY A 224 23.68 7.49 -24.50
N LYS A 225 24.48 6.63 -23.85
CA LYS A 225 25.89 6.92 -23.48
C LYS A 225 26.91 6.33 -24.46
N ILE A 226 26.45 5.61 -25.48
CA ILE A 226 27.29 4.95 -26.50
C ILE A 226 27.23 5.70 -27.84
N ASN A 227 26.37 6.71 -27.94
CA ASN A 227 26.29 7.65 -29.06
C ASN A 227 26.82 9.03 -28.64
#